data_AF-A0A953ZVX6-F1
#
_entry.id   AF-A0A953ZVX6-F1
#
_cell.length_a   1.000
_cell.length_b   1.000
_cell.length_c   1.000
_cell.angle_alpha   90.00
_cell.angle_beta   90.00
_cell.angle_gamma   90.00
#
_symmetry.space_group_name_H-M   'P 1'
#
loop_
_entity.id
_entity.type
_entity.pdbx_description
1 polymer ?
#
loop_
_entity_poly.entity_id
_entity_poly.type
_entity_poly.pdbx_seq_one_letter_code
_entity_poly.pdbx_strand_id
1 'polypeptide(L)'
;SLRDRRAWRCALVRVLPAVALVVGYASLRTHLLGGGTFHVADWQGGNAHTGSGRGLGTQLSTMAVLLPRALGQVLVPIGLTMDPQVHYRHDCTEPAVLCGALLIGVLTVVGLAAPRRRPLRFLGTCLAWGCALPWVVKPLNLPYLEHRMYGPLAGLALVAAASLPRLAARLRGRQPASRAILALLLATFTIAAARRSVEFASQETLWRVELARNPDSQVALAGLAVCSMESGRFAEARPLLCKLVALHPERRDSRLNLAEVELQCGAEGDPALADRHAAYLVQTWPRNPFYRLLRSRTLAALAQRTGDASGFDRAVAQALSCLEIATPKALVFRTAATARMLQGDFAAALELLEEGVRRGLGHADLQVQRSEVLRRLGRVAEARNVLLRARARDPFHGGVLAALAAIERAAPPR
;
A
#
# COMPACT_ATOMS: atom_id res chain seq x y z
N SER A 1 -5.26 -36.68 38.14
CA SER A 1 -4.37 -37.59 38.91
C SER A 1 -2.98 -36.97 39.07
N LEU A 2 -2.13 -37.42 40.01
CA LEU A 2 -0.74 -36.94 40.16
C LEU A 2 0.13 -37.13 38.89
N ARG A 3 -0.21 -38.12 38.04
CA ARG A 3 0.41 -38.36 36.73
C ARG A 3 0.18 -37.21 35.75
N ASP A 4 -1.04 -36.65 35.72
CA ASP A 4 -1.37 -35.52 34.85
C ASP A 4 -0.56 -34.29 35.22
N ARG A 5 -0.44 -33.99 36.53
CA ARG A 5 0.34 -32.85 37.03
C ARG A 5 1.84 -32.93 36.65
N ARG A 6 2.46 -34.12 36.71
CA ARG A 6 3.85 -34.32 36.26
C ARG A 6 4.01 -34.18 34.74
N ALA A 7 3.04 -34.70 33.96
CA ALA A 7 3.07 -34.59 32.51
C ALA A 7 3.01 -33.13 32.04
N TRP A 8 2.16 -32.31 32.67
CA TRP A 8 2.03 -30.88 32.39
C TRP A 8 3.30 -30.09 32.72
N ARG A 9 3.93 -30.33 33.87
CA ARG A 9 5.21 -29.69 34.22
C ARG A 9 6.31 -30.01 33.21
N CYS A 10 6.40 -31.27 32.77
CA CYS A 10 7.34 -31.67 31.73
C CYS A 10 7.05 -31.00 30.37
N ALA A 11 5.78 -30.80 30.01
CA ALA A 11 5.41 -30.09 28.79
C ALA A 11 5.81 -28.61 28.84
N LEU A 12 5.57 -27.92 29.97
CA LEU A 12 5.96 -26.52 30.17
C LEU A 12 7.47 -26.32 30.05
N VAL A 13 8.27 -27.18 30.70
CA VAL A 13 9.74 -27.11 30.61
C VAL A 13 10.23 -27.29 29.16
N ARG A 14 9.56 -28.13 28.36
CA ARG A 14 9.91 -28.34 26.95
C ARG A 14 9.67 -27.11 26.07
N VAL A 15 8.75 -26.23 26.47
CA VAL A 15 8.41 -25.01 25.71
C VAL A 15 9.38 -23.87 25.98
N LEU A 16 10.09 -23.89 27.13
CA LEU A 16 11.03 -22.83 27.52
C LEU A 16 12.05 -22.43 26.45
N PRO A 17 12.73 -23.37 25.75
CA PRO A 17 13.67 -22.99 24.69
C PRO A 17 13.01 -22.25 23.52
N ALA A 18 11.80 -22.66 23.14
CA ALA A 18 11.05 -22.01 22.06
C ALA A 18 10.61 -20.60 22.48
N VAL A 19 10.14 -20.43 23.72
CA VAL A 19 9.80 -19.12 24.29
C VAL A 19 11.04 -18.23 24.36
N ALA A 20 12.17 -18.75 24.87
CA ALA A 20 13.42 -18.01 24.94
C ALA A 20 13.90 -17.55 23.56
N LEU A 21 13.76 -18.38 22.53
CA LEU A 21 14.11 -18.01 21.15
C LEU A 21 13.20 -16.91 20.59
N VAL A 22 11.88 -17.01 20.79
CA VAL A 22 10.92 -15.99 20.34
C VAL A 22 11.14 -14.66 21.07
N VAL A 23 11.30 -14.70 22.39
CA VAL A 23 11.57 -13.50 23.21
C VAL A 23 12.93 -12.90 22.84
N GLY A 24 13.96 -13.72 22.69
CA GLY A 24 15.30 -13.29 22.28
C GLY A 24 15.30 -12.63 20.90
N TYR A 25 14.63 -13.23 19.92
CA TYR A 25 14.45 -12.63 18.59
C TYR A 25 13.68 -11.30 18.66
N ALA A 26 12.57 -11.25 19.40
CA ALA A 26 11.78 -10.03 19.54
C ALA A 26 12.59 -8.90 20.20
N SER A 27 13.38 -9.23 21.23
CA SER A 27 14.27 -8.29 21.91
C SER A 27 15.37 -7.78 20.97
N LEU A 28 16.07 -8.69 20.28
CA LEU A 28 17.14 -8.35 19.35
C LEU A 28 16.63 -7.49 18.19
N ARG A 29 15.47 -7.86 17.61
CA ARG A 29 14.83 -7.11 16.53
C ARG A 29 14.49 -5.69 16.96
N THR A 30 13.94 -5.52 18.16
CA THR A 30 13.59 -4.21 18.72
C THR A 30 14.84 -3.36 18.94
N HIS A 31 15.93 -3.95 19.42
CA HIS A 31 17.20 -3.25 19.62
C HIS A 31 17.89 -2.87 18.30
N LEU A 32 17.95 -3.78 17.31
CA LEU A 32 18.69 -3.57 16.07
C LEU A 32 17.96 -2.69 15.05
N LEU A 33 16.64 -2.85 14.93
CA LEU A 33 15.85 -2.14 13.91
C LEU A 33 15.17 -0.88 14.46
N GLY A 34 15.45 -0.52 15.72
CA GLY A 34 14.86 0.62 16.41
C GLY A 34 13.36 0.46 16.70
N GLY A 35 12.83 1.44 17.44
CA GLY A 35 11.43 1.55 17.87
C GLY A 35 10.43 1.87 16.74
N GLY A 36 10.53 1.23 15.56
CA GLY A 36 9.38 1.10 14.66
C GLY A 36 8.23 0.27 15.28
N THR A 37 8.43 -0.19 16.51
CA THR A 37 7.47 -0.83 17.39
C THR A 37 6.87 0.22 18.33
N PHE A 38 5.66 0.63 18.02
CA PHE A 38 4.68 1.28 18.91
C PHE A 38 4.88 0.91 20.38
N HIS A 39 4.82 1.90 21.27
CA HIS A 39 4.89 1.65 22.70
C HIS A 39 3.61 0.91 23.12
N VAL A 40 3.71 -0.06 24.04
CA VAL A 40 2.55 -0.75 24.62
C VAL A 40 1.57 0.26 25.27
N ALA A 41 2.09 1.43 25.67
CA ALA A 41 1.32 2.56 26.18
C ALA A 41 0.40 3.24 25.13
N ASP A 42 0.60 3.01 23.83
CA ASP A 42 -0.22 3.56 22.74
C ASP A 42 -1.53 2.77 22.53
N TRP A 43 -1.79 1.72 23.31
CA TRP A 43 -2.99 0.87 23.25
C TRP A 43 -4.23 1.53 23.88
N GLN A 44 -4.44 2.82 23.63
CA GLN A 44 -5.45 3.64 24.32
C GLN A 44 -6.84 3.68 23.64
N GLY A 45 -7.14 2.78 22.70
CA GLY A 45 -8.51 2.63 22.19
C GLY A 45 -9.00 3.79 21.31
N GLY A 46 -8.33 4.01 20.18
CA GLY A 46 -8.78 4.86 19.08
C GLY A 46 -9.54 4.07 18.00
N ASN A 47 -9.54 4.57 16.76
CA ASN A 47 -10.23 3.93 15.64
C ASN A 47 -9.60 2.56 15.31
N ALA A 48 -10.39 1.48 15.38
CA ALA A 48 -9.94 0.11 15.14
C ALA A 48 -9.43 -0.15 13.71
N HIS A 49 -9.83 0.69 12.74
CA HIS A 49 -9.35 0.66 11.36
C HIS A 49 -7.96 1.31 11.19
N THR A 50 -7.58 2.20 12.12
CA THR A 50 -6.20 2.70 12.21
C THR A 50 -5.41 1.76 13.13
N GLY A 51 -4.52 0.95 12.57
CA GLY A 51 -3.87 -0.16 13.30
C GLY A 51 -3.29 0.20 14.66
N SER A 52 -2.72 1.39 14.81
CA SER A 52 -2.13 1.89 16.05
C SER A 52 -3.14 2.23 17.15
N GLY A 53 -4.42 2.42 16.82
CA GLY A 53 -5.46 2.79 17.77
C GLY A 53 -6.17 1.60 18.42
N ARG A 54 -5.97 0.36 17.96
CA ARG A 54 -6.76 -0.77 18.44
C ARG A 54 -6.29 -1.23 19.84
N GLY A 55 -7.20 -1.18 20.81
CA GLY A 55 -6.95 -1.68 22.16
C GLY A 55 -6.70 -3.18 22.20
N LEU A 56 -5.93 -3.65 23.19
CA LEU A 56 -5.55 -5.07 23.33
C LEU A 56 -6.75 -6.00 23.46
N GLY A 57 -7.76 -5.62 24.25
CA GLY A 57 -8.97 -6.41 24.42
C GLY A 57 -9.66 -6.65 23.08
N THR A 58 -9.89 -5.57 22.32
CA THR A 58 -10.46 -5.66 20.96
C THR A 58 -9.57 -6.48 20.02
N GLN A 59 -8.25 -6.33 20.09
CA GLN A 59 -7.31 -7.11 19.28
C GLN A 59 -7.42 -8.60 19.58
N LEU A 60 -7.33 -9.02 20.84
CA LEU A 60 -7.37 -10.43 21.23
C LEU A 60 -8.75 -11.05 20.96
N SER A 61 -9.84 -10.34 21.28
CA SER A 61 -11.20 -10.80 20.96
C SER A 61 -11.40 -10.96 19.45
N THR A 62 -10.91 -10.02 18.64
CA THR A 62 -10.98 -10.13 17.18
C THR A 62 -10.14 -11.31 16.67
N MET A 63 -8.92 -11.49 17.17
CA MET A 63 -8.04 -12.61 16.80
C MET A 63 -8.63 -13.97 17.19
N ALA A 64 -9.35 -14.06 18.31
CA ALA A 64 -10.02 -15.29 18.72
C ALA A 64 -11.04 -15.76 17.68
N VAL A 65 -11.63 -14.86 16.88
CA VAL A 65 -12.53 -15.20 15.76
C VAL A 65 -11.76 -15.39 14.45
N LEU A 66 -10.75 -14.54 14.18
CA LEU A 66 -10.00 -14.59 12.92
C LEU A 66 -9.06 -15.79 12.80
N LEU A 67 -8.46 -16.27 13.90
CA LEU A 67 -7.59 -17.46 13.87
C LEU A 67 -8.35 -18.74 13.47
N PRO A 68 -9.53 -19.05 14.03
CA PRO A 68 -10.37 -20.14 13.53
C PRO A 68 -10.74 -19.99 12.05
N ARG A 69 -11.10 -18.77 11.60
CA ARG A 69 -11.36 -18.50 10.18
C ARG A 69 -10.13 -18.83 9.33
N ALA A 70 -8.95 -18.37 9.74
CA ALA A 70 -7.70 -18.63 9.05
C ALA A 70 -7.38 -20.12 8.97
N LEU A 71 -7.56 -20.87 10.07
CA LEU A 71 -7.40 -22.32 10.09
C LEU A 71 -8.44 -23.03 9.20
N GLY A 72 -9.67 -22.51 9.15
CA GLY A 72 -10.69 -22.98 8.22
C GLY A 72 -10.25 -22.82 6.77
N GLN A 73 -9.69 -21.66 6.41
CA GLN A 73 -9.17 -21.36 5.08
C GLN A 73 -7.95 -22.21 4.69
N VAL A 74 -7.18 -22.71 5.66
CA VAL A 74 -6.11 -23.70 5.42
C VAL A 74 -6.68 -25.05 4.96
N LEU A 75 -7.80 -25.48 5.53
CA LEU A 75 -8.42 -26.78 5.22
C LEU A 75 -9.32 -26.70 3.98
N VAL A 76 -10.08 -25.61 3.89
CA VAL A 76 -11.06 -25.34 2.85
C VAL A 76 -10.82 -23.90 2.37
N PRO A 77 -9.99 -23.71 1.32
CA PRO A 77 -9.53 -22.40 0.83
C PRO A 77 -10.64 -21.65 0.06
N ILE A 78 -11.77 -21.41 0.71
CA ILE A 78 -12.92 -20.68 0.18
C ILE A 78 -12.95 -19.27 0.78
N GLY A 79 -13.48 -18.31 0.01
CA GLY A 79 -13.58 -16.92 0.43
C GLY A 79 -12.20 -16.26 0.58
N LEU A 80 -11.24 -16.66 -0.28
CA LEU A 80 -9.92 -16.05 -0.31
C LEU A 80 -9.99 -14.68 -1.00
N THR A 81 -9.38 -13.67 -0.39
CA THR A 81 -9.42 -12.26 -0.82
C THR A 81 -8.11 -11.55 -0.44
N MET A 82 -7.71 -10.56 -1.24
CA MET A 82 -6.56 -9.71 -0.92
C MET A 82 -6.86 -8.83 0.30
N ASP A 83 -8.10 -8.35 0.41
CA ASP A 83 -8.56 -7.42 1.44
C ASP A 83 -9.70 -8.03 2.27
N PRO A 84 -9.41 -9.01 3.15
CA PRO A 84 -10.43 -9.63 3.97
C PRO A 84 -11.17 -8.60 4.83
N GLN A 85 -12.50 -8.55 4.69
CA GLN A 85 -13.33 -7.76 5.59
C GLN A 85 -13.24 -8.31 7.02
N VAL A 86 -12.84 -7.43 7.93
CA VAL A 86 -12.65 -7.74 9.34
C VAL A 86 -13.68 -6.98 10.15
N HIS A 87 -14.49 -7.74 10.89
CA HIS A 87 -15.40 -7.23 11.89
C HIS A 87 -14.69 -7.24 13.24
N TYR A 88 -14.42 -6.06 13.78
CA TYR A 88 -13.77 -5.92 15.08
C TYR A 88 -14.73 -6.35 16.20
N ARG A 89 -14.22 -7.16 17.14
CA ARG A 89 -14.95 -7.63 18.32
C ARG A 89 -14.49 -6.86 19.54
N HIS A 90 -15.39 -6.13 20.17
CA HIS A 90 -15.07 -5.32 21.35
C HIS A 90 -15.32 -6.07 22.66
N ASP A 91 -16.24 -7.03 22.66
CA ASP A 91 -16.66 -7.77 23.85
C ASP A 91 -16.00 -9.16 23.90
N CYS A 92 -15.25 -9.42 24.98
CA CYS A 92 -14.55 -10.71 25.15
C CYS A 92 -15.46 -11.87 25.56
N THR A 93 -16.71 -11.57 25.92
CA THR A 93 -17.73 -12.53 26.35
C THR A 93 -18.66 -12.98 25.22
N GLU A 94 -18.51 -12.43 24.01
CA GLU A 94 -19.27 -12.87 22.85
C GLU A 94 -19.08 -14.38 22.62
N PRO A 95 -20.16 -15.15 22.33
CA PRO A 95 -20.05 -16.60 22.13
C PRO A 95 -19.04 -16.99 21.04
N ALA A 96 -18.96 -16.22 19.96
CA ALA A 96 -18.00 -16.47 18.87
C ALA A 96 -16.54 -16.31 19.33
N VAL A 97 -16.26 -15.31 20.17
CA VAL A 97 -14.93 -15.06 20.76
C VAL A 97 -14.55 -16.20 21.69
N LEU A 98 -15.46 -16.60 22.58
CA LEU A 98 -15.23 -17.70 23.52
C LEU A 98 -15.01 -19.04 22.82
N CYS A 99 -15.87 -19.40 21.85
CA CYS A 99 -15.72 -20.63 21.07
C CYS A 99 -14.42 -20.65 20.28
N GLY A 100 -14.05 -19.53 19.67
CA GLY A 100 -12.81 -19.39 18.92
C GLY A 100 -11.56 -19.50 19.82
N ALA A 101 -11.56 -18.78 20.94
CA ALA A 101 -10.49 -18.87 21.95
C ALA A 101 -10.36 -20.30 22.52
N LEU A 102 -11.48 -20.96 22.80
CA LEU A 102 -11.51 -22.35 23.25
C LEU A 102 -10.90 -23.29 22.21
N LEU A 103 -11.30 -23.18 20.94
CA LEU A 103 -10.76 -23.99 19.84
C LEU A 103 -9.23 -23.84 19.74
N ILE A 104 -8.75 -22.60 19.69
CA ILE A 104 -7.30 -22.31 19.59
C ILE A 104 -6.57 -22.80 20.84
N GLY A 105 -7.14 -22.60 22.03
CA GLY A 105 -6.60 -23.10 23.30
C GLY A 105 -6.47 -24.62 23.32
N VAL A 106 -7.51 -25.34 22.91
CA VAL A 106 -7.50 -26.81 22.82
C VAL A 106 -6.46 -27.30 21.84
N LEU A 107 -6.37 -26.72 20.63
CA LEU A 107 -5.37 -27.10 19.63
C LEU A 107 -3.94 -26.86 20.13
N THR A 108 -3.73 -25.75 20.83
CA THR A 108 -2.44 -25.41 21.46
C THR A 108 -2.07 -26.44 22.53
N VAL A 109 -2.99 -26.73 23.45
CA VAL A 109 -2.80 -27.72 24.52
C VAL A 109 -2.49 -29.10 23.95
N VAL A 110 -3.29 -29.59 22.99
CA VAL A 110 -3.11 -30.93 22.40
C VAL A 110 -1.76 -31.05 21.69
N GLY A 111 -1.31 -29.98 21.03
CA GLY A 111 -0.01 -29.93 20.37
C GLY A 111 1.17 -29.89 21.34
N LEU A 112 1.12 -29.03 22.35
CA LEU A 112 2.18 -28.87 23.35
C LEU A 112 2.28 -30.05 24.32
N ALA A 113 1.14 -30.68 24.65
CA ALA A 113 1.08 -31.89 25.47
C ALA A 113 1.50 -33.16 24.70
N ALA A 114 1.91 -33.06 23.43
CA ALA A 114 2.32 -34.22 22.65
C ALA A 114 3.49 -34.97 23.33
N PRO A 115 3.39 -36.30 23.50
CA PRO A 115 4.41 -37.08 24.20
C PRO A 115 5.76 -37.04 23.47
N ARG A 116 6.87 -37.24 24.19
CA ARG A 116 8.24 -37.19 23.62
C ARG A 116 8.45 -38.09 22.40
N ARG A 117 7.69 -39.19 22.30
CA ARG A 117 7.69 -40.10 21.14
C ARG A 117 7.05 -39.51 19.87
N ARG A 118 6.46 -38.30 19.94
CA ARG A 118 5.86 -37.57 18.81
C ARG A 118 6.43 -36.15 18.74
N PRO A 119 7.76 -35.98 18.58
CA PRO A 119 8.41 -34.68 18.66
C PRO A 119 7.93 -33.71 17.58
N LEU A 120 7.55 -34.22 16.40
CA LEU A 120 7.05 -33.43 15.28
C LEU A 120 5.74 -32.69 15.57
N ARG A 121 4.84 -33.25 16.39
CA ARG A 121 3.61 -32.55 16.78
C ARG A 121 3.93 -31.36 17.66
N PHE A 122 4.79 -31.58 18.66
CA PHE A 122 5.24 -30.53 19.57
C PHE A 122 5.97 -29.41 18.81
N LEU A 123 6.94 -29.79 17.98
CA LEU A 123 7.73 -28.85 17.17
C LEU A 123 6.84 -28.08 16.19
N GLY A 124 5.96 -28.78 15.48
CA GLY A 124 5.01 -28.17 14.54
C GLY A 124 4.08 -27.17 15.22
N THR A 125 3.57 -27.50 16.41
CA THR A 125 2.76 -26.56 17.22
C THR A 125 3.57 -25.35 17.68
N CYS A 126 4.81 -25.53 18.13
CA CYS A 126 5.68 -24.41 18.52
C CYS A 126 6.00 -23.50 17.33
N LEU A 127 6.28 -24.08 16.16
CA LEU A 127 6.53 -23.32 14.93
C LEU A 127 5.27 -22.58 14.49
N ALA A 128 4.12 -23.25 14.49
CA ALA A 128 2.86 -22.66 14.05
C ALA A 128 2.50 -21.42 14.87
N TRP A 129 2.48 -21.56 16.19
CA TRP A 129 2.12 -20.47 17.09
C TRP A 129 3.24 -19.46 17.27
N GLY A 130 4.51 -19.87 17.23
CA GLY A 130 5.65 -18.95 17.27
C GLY A 130 5.65 -17.98 16.09
N CYS A 131 5.30 -18.46 14.88
CA CYS A 131 5.13 -17.60 13.71
C CYS A 131 3.84 -16.77 13.75
N ALA A 132 2.76 -17.28 14.37
CA ALA A 132 1.49 -16.56 14.48
C ALA A 132 1.51 -15.42 15.51
N LEU A 133 2.16 -15.65 16.64
CA LEU A 133 2.08 -14.79 17.83
C LEU A 133 2.37 -13.31 17.57
N PRO A 134 3.39 -12.92 16.77
CA PRO A 134 3.69 -11.50 16.54
C PRO A 134 2.52 -10.71 15.95
N TRP A 135 1.78 -11.26 14.99
CA TRP A 135 0.67 -10.57 14.34
C TRP A 135 -0.68 -10.81 15.03
N VAL A 136 -0.76 -11.81 15.92
CA VAL A 136 -1.91 -11.98 16.84
C VAL A 136 -1.87 -10.93 17.95
N VAL A 137 -0.70 -10.68 18.53
CA VAL A 137 -0.56 -9.75 19.66
C VAL A 137 -0.43 -8.31 19.18
N LYS A 138 0.32 -8.05 18.11
CA LYS A 138 0.56 -6.68 17.63
C LYS A 138 -0.65 -6.19 16.82
N PRO A 139 -1.31 -5.08 17.22
CA PRO A 139 -2.39 -4.50 16.43
C PRO A 139 -1.82 -3.87 15.16
N LEU A 140 -2.06 -4.53 14.03
CA LEU A 140 -1.69 -4.05 12.70
C LEU A 140 -2.86 -3.32 12.05
N ASN A 141 -2.56 -2.44 11.09
CA ASN A 141 -3.54 -1.71 10.28
C ASN A 141 -4.49 -2.67 9.55
N LEU A 142 -3.95 -3.75 8.99
CA LEU A 142 -4.73 -4.89 8.54
C LEU A 142 -4.49 -6.04 9.51
N PRO A 143 -5.47 -6.43 10.33
CA PRO A 143 -5.30 -7.48 11.35
C PRO A 143 -5.16 -8.88 10.75
N TYR A 144 -5.79 -9.13 9.59
CA TYR A 144 -5.75 -10.42 8.92
C TYR A 144 -5.41 -10.30 7.44
N LEU A 145 -4.44 -11.09 7.02
CA LEU A 145 -4.03 -11.27 5.62
C LEU A 145 -3.61 -12.73 5.46
N GLU A 146 -4.01 -13.34 4.35
CA GLU A 146 -3.84 -14.78 4.13
C GLU A 146 -2.37 -15.22 4.11
N HIS A 147 -1.48 -14.39 3.56
CA HIS A 147 -0.05 -14.69 3.50
C HIS A 147 0.60 -14.80 4.89
N ARG A 148 -0.03 -14.26 5.95
CA ARG A 148 0.46 -14.43 7.33
C ARG A 148 0.37 -15.87 7.83
N MET A 149 -0.45 -16.69 7.17
CA MET A 149 -0.55 -18.11 7.46
C MET A 149 0.60 -18.93 6.85
N TYR A 150 1.46 -18.39 5.99
CA TYR A 150 2.56 -19.16 5.37
C TYR A 150 3.54 -19.73 6.40
N GLY A 151 3.94 -18.95 7.40
CA GLY A 151 4.74 -19.44 8.53
C GLY A 151 4.00 -20.49 9.37
N PRO A 152 2.79 -20.17 9.89
CA PRO A 152 1.96 -21.11 10.60
C PRO A 152 1.70 -22.44 9.87
N LEU A 153 1.50 -22.39 8.55
CA LEU A 153 1.27 -23.54 7.68
C LEU A 153 2.43 -24.54 7.70
N ALA A 154 3.68 -24.08 7.76
CA ALA A 154 4.84 -24.98 7.89
C ALA A 154 4.77 -25.79 9.19
N GLY A 155 4.38 -25.16 10.30
CA GLY A 155 4.16 -25.84 11.57
C GLY A 155 2.97 -26.82 11.53
N LEU A 156 1.85 -26.40 10.93
CA LEU A 156 0.67 -27.25 10.75
C LEU A 156 0.96 -28.47 9.87
N ALA A 157 1.79 -28.32 8.83
CA ALA A 157 2.23 -29.42 7.97
C ALA A 157 3.03 -30.48 8.75
N LEU A 158 3.90 -30.07 9.69
CA LEU A 158 4.61 -31.00 10.59
C LEU A 158 3.63 -31.76 11.52
N VAL A 159 2.62 -31.07 12.04
CA VAL A 159 1.57 -31.70 12.86
C VAL A 159 0.78 -32.73 12.04
N ALA A 160 0.45 -32.39 10.80
CA ALA A 160 -0.24 -33.28 9.85
C ALA A 160 0.62 -34.50 9.51
N ALA A 161 1.89 -34.31 9.13
CA ALA A 161 2.84 -35.39 8.84
C ALA A 161 2.98 -36.38 10.00
N ALA A 162 3.01 -35.89 11.25
CA ALA A 162 3.06 -36.73 12.45
C ALA A 162 1.77 -37.49 12.77
N SER A 163 0.69 -37.20 12.04
CA SER A 163 -0.67 -37.73 12.27
C SER A 163 -1.15 -38.64 11.14
N LEU A 164 -0.72 -38.39 9.91
CA LEU A 164 -1.07 -39.15 8.70
C LEU A 164 -0.80 -40.66 8.78
N PRO A 165 0.31 -41.17 9.34
CA PRO A 165 0.57 -42.62 9.38
C PRO A 165 -0.49 -43.41 10.14
N ARG A 166 -1.10 -42.83 11.20
CA ARG A 166 -2.19 -43.48 11.93
C ARG A 166 -3.47 -43.55 11.12
N LEU A 167 -3.75 -42.49 10.37
CA LEU A 167 -4.91 -42.44 9.48
C LEU A 167 -4.73 -43.44 8.33
N ALA A 168 -3.54 -43.48 7.72
CA ALA A 168 -3.20 -44.43 6.68
C ALA A 168 -3.30 -45.89 7.15
N ALA A 169 -2.87 -46.19 8.39
CA ALA A 169 -3.02 -47.52 8.98
C ALA A 169 -4.50 -47.93 9.13
N ARG A 170 -5.38 -47.00 9.51
CA ARG A 170 -6.84 -47.24 9.62
C ARG A 170 -7.51 -47.43 8.25
N LEU A 171 -6.95 -46.86 7.20
CA LEU A 171 -7.51 -46.91 5.84
C LEU A 171 -6.88 -48.04 4.98
N ARG A 172 -6.11 -48.96 5.57
CA ARG A 172 -5.40 -50.03 4.85
C ARG A 172 -6.28 -50.93 3.98
N GLY A 173 -7.55 -51.16 4.34
CA GLY A 173 -8.49 -51.93 3.52
C GLY A 173 -9.17 -51.12 2.40
N ARG A 174 -9.00 -49.79 2.38
CA ARG A 174 -9.64 -48.86 1.42
C ARG A 174 -8.60 -48.08 0.60
N GLN A 175 -7.41 -48.65 0.43
CA GLN A 175 -6.28 -48.00 -0.25
C GLN A 175 -6.62 -47.41 -1.62
N PRO A 176 -7.25 -48.13 -2.58
CA PRO A 176 -7.54 -47.55 -3.89
C PRO A 176 -8.49 -46.35 -3.79
N ALA A 177 -9.56 -46.47 -3.01
CA ALA A 177 -10.52 -45.37 -2.78
C ALA A 177 -9.84 -44.16 -2.11
N SER A 178 -9.00 -44.39 -1.09
CA SER A 178 -8.28 -43.30 -0.40
C SER A 178 -7.27 -42.59 -1.30
N ARG A 179 -6.59 -43.33 -2.19
CA ARG A 179 -5.67 -42.77 -3.20
C ARG A 179 -6.44 -41.99 -4.27
N ALA A 180 -7.59 -42.50 -4.73
CA ALA A 180 -8.45 -41.79 -5.66
C ALA A 180 -8.98 -40.47 -5.06
N ILE A 181 -9.44 -40.49 -3.81
CA ILE A 181 -9.86 -39.28 -3.09
C ILE A 181 -8.69 -38.29 -2.96
N LEU A 182 -7.50 -38.76 -2.57
CA LEU A 182 -6.32 -37.89 -2.48
C LEU A 182 -5.94 -37.29 -3.84
N ALA A 183 -5.93 -38.09 -4.90
CA ALA A 183 -5.67 -37.62 -6.26
C ALA A 183 -6.70 -36.58 -6.70
N LEU A 184 -7.98 -36.81 -6.41
CA LEU A 184 -9.05 -35.84 -6.68
C LEU A 184 -8.82 -34.53 -5.92
N LEU A 185 -8.53 -34.60 -4.61
CA LEU A 185 -8.24 -33.41 -3.80
C LEU A 185 -7.04 -32.63 -4.33
N LEU A 186 -5.96 -33.32 -4.70
CA LEU A 186 -4.77 -32.70 -5.29
C LEU A 186 -5.08 -32.03 -6.64
N ALA A 187 -5.83 -32.70 -7.51
CA ALA A 187 -6.25 -32.13 -8.80
C ALA A 187 -7.14 -30.90 -8.57
N THR A 188 -8.13 -30.97 -7.68
CA THR A 188 -9.00 -29.85 -7.34
C THR A 188 -8.21 -28.66 -6.80
N PHE A 189 -7.30 -28.87 -5.84
CA PHE A 189 -6.49 -27.79 -5.28
C PHE A 189 -5.48 -27.23 -6.28
N THR A 190 -4.92 -28.06 -7.15
CA THR A 190 -4.02 -27.58 -8.22
C THR A 190 -4.76 -26.69 -9.21
N ILE A 191 -5.96 -27.09 -9.64
CA ILE A 191 -6.80 -26.26 -10.52
C ILE A 191 -7.23 -24.96 -9.82
N ALA A 192 -7.64 -25.04 -8.56
CA ALA A 192 -8.02 -23.87 -7.78
C ALA A 192 -6.85 -22.89 -7.60
N ALA A 193 -5.65 -23.40 -7.29
CA ALA A 193 -4.43 -22.61 -7.19
C ALA A 193 -4.06 -21.96 -8.53
N ALA A 194 -4.12 -22.70 -9.64
CA ALA A 194 -3.85 -22.16 -10.98
C ALA A 194 -4.82 -21.02 -11.34
N ARG A 195 -6.11 -21.19 -11.08
CA ARG A 195 -7.12 -20.13 -11.28
C ARG A 195 -6.81 -18.89 -10.42
N ARG A 196 -6.46 -19.11 -9.16
CA ARG A 196 -6.10 -18.02 -8.24
C ARG A 196 -4.85 -17.28 -8.71
N SER A 197 -3.85 -17.97 -9.26
CA SER A 197 -2.63 -17.35 -9.81
C SER A 197 -2.92 -16.42 -10.99
N VAL A 198 -3.93 -16.72 -11.83
CA VAL A 198 -4.35 -15.83 -12.92
C VAL A 198 -4.89 -14.50 -12.38
N GLU A 199 -5.54 -14.48 -11.21
CA GLU A 199 -5.99 -13.23 -10.57
C GLU A 199 -4.81 -12.31 -10.23
N PHE A 200 -3.60 -12.86 -10.03
CA PHE A 200 -2.37 -12.11 -9.76
C PHE A 200 -1.54 -11.81 -11.02
N ALA A 201 -2.05 -12.08 -12.22
CA ALA A 201 -1.30 -11.85 -13.47
C ALA A 201 -0.96 -10.36 -13.72
N SER A 202 -1.80 -9.44 -13.22
CA SER A 202 -1.54 -8.01 -13.23
C SER A 202 -2.19 -7.33 -12.02
N GLN A 203 -1.70 -6.15 -11.64
CA GLN A 203 -2.32 -5.36 -10.57
C GLN A 203 -3.77 -4.98 -10.91
N GLU A 204 -4.04 -4.62 -12.17
CA GLU A 204 -5.39 -4.26 -12.61
C GLU A 204 -6.36 -5.45 -12.50
N THR A 205 -5.97 -6.65 -12.96
CA THR A 205 -6.78 -7.86 -12.83
C THR A 205 -7.09 -8.16 -11.38
N LEU A 206 -6.08 -8.07 -10.50
CA LEU A 206 -6.22 -8.30 -9.07
C LEU A 206 -7.28 -7.37 -8.45
N TRP A 207 -7.18 -6.06 -8.70
CA TRP A 207 -8.10 -5.09 -8.11
C TRP A 207 -9.52 -5.19 -8.67
N ARG A 208 -9.68 -5.51 -9.96
CA ARG A 208 -11.01 -5.79 -10.55
C ARG A 208 -11.69 -6.98 -9.90
N VAL A 209 -10.94 -8.08 -9.69
CA VAL A 209 -11.48 -9.28 -9.01
C VAL A 209 -11.85 -8.96 -7.55
N GLU A 210 -11.03 -8.16 -6.85
CA GLU A 210 -11.33 -7.76 -5.48
C GLU A 210 -12.58 -6.87 -5.40
N LEU A 211 -12.74 -5.90 -6.31
CA LEU A 211 -13.94 -5.07 -6.38
C LEU A 211 -15.21 -5.86 -6.73
N ALA A 212 -15.10 -6.89 -7.56
CA ALA A 212 -16.23 -7.77 -7.86
C ALA A 212 -16.72 -8.54 -6.61
N ARG A 213 -15.81 -8.84 -5.67
CA ARG A 213 -16.13 -9.51 -4.40
C ARG A 213 -16.55 -8.53 -3.31
N ASN A 214 -15.91 -7.36 -3.28
CA ASN A 214 -16.14 -6.29 -2.31
C ASN A 214 -16.14 -4.93 -3.03
N PRO A 215 -17.31 -4.47 -3.51
CA PRO A 215 -17.43 -3.22 -4.26
C PRO A 215 -16.97 -1.97 -3.49
N ASP A 216 -16.91 -2.05 -2.15
CA ASP A 216 -16.53 -0.97 -1.26
C ASP A 216 -15.13 -1.15 -0.66
N SER A 217 -14.32 -2.09 -1.20
CA SER A 217 -12.92 -2.23 -0.79
C SER A 217 -12.15 -0.95 -1.13
N GLN A 218 -11.77 -0.22 -0.08
CA GLN A 218 -10.98 1.00 -0.20
C GLN A 218 -9.61 0.73 -0.86
N VAL A 219 -9.00 -0.42 -0.57
CA VAL A 219 -7.71 -0.79 -1.15
C VAL A 219 -7.86 -1.08 -2.63
N ALA A 220 -8.91 -1.79 -3.04
CA ALA A 220 -9.12 -2.12 -4.44
C ALA A 220 -9.58 -0.90 -5.27
N LEU A 221 -10.43 -0.02 -4.72
CA LEU A 221 -10.79 1.26 -5.35
C LEU A 221 -9.54 2.12 -5.60
N ALA A 222 -8.68 2.27 -4.58
CA ALA A 222 -7.44 3.04 -4.69
C ALA A 222 -6.46 2.40 -5.68
N GLY A 223 -6.26 1.08 -5.58
CA GLY A 223 -5.33 0.33 -6.42
C GLY A 223 -5.73 0.36 -7.89
N LEU A 224 -7.01 0.16 -8.20
CA LEU A 224 -7.50 0.22 -9.58
C LEU A 224 -7.43 1.66 -10.12
N ALA A 225 -7.77 2.67 -9.32
CA ALA A 225 -7.63 4.06 -9.73
C ALA A 225 -6.18 4.42 -10.09
N VAL A 226 -5.20 3.98 -9.29
CA VAL A 226 -3.78 4.18 -9.59
C VAL A 226 -3.38 3.47 -10.88
N CYS A 227 -3.80 2.21 -11.10
CA CYS A 227 -3.53 1.49 -12.35
C CYS A 227 -4.09 2.24 -13.58
N SER A 228 -5.32 2.77 -13.46
CA SER A 228 -5.94 3.58 -14.51
C SER A 228 -5.19 4.90 -14.72
N MET A 229 -4.76 5.59 -13.67
CA MET A 229 -3.95 6.82 -13.76
C MET A 229 -2.59 6.59 -14.43
N GLU A 230 -1.86 5.55 -14.03
CA GLU A 230 -0.55 5.19 -14.60
C GLU A 230 -0.66 4.85 -16.09
N SER A 231 -1.81 4.31 -16.51
CA SER A 231 -2.12 4.03 -17.90
C SER A 231 -2.71 5.23 -18.67
N GLY A 232 -2.81 6.41 -18.06
CA GLY A 232 -3.41 7.61 -18.65
C GLY A 232 -4.94 7.56 -18.80
N ARG A 233 -5.61 6.54 -18.25
CA ARG A 233 -7.08 6.36 -18.30
C ARG A 233 -7.77 7.12 -17.16
N PHE A 234 -7.62 8.45 -17.16
CA PHE A 234 -8.14 9.32 -16.10
C PHE A 234 -9.67 9.28 -15.95
N ALA A 235 -10.40 9.12 -17.07
CA ALA A 235 -11.85 8.99 -17.07
C ALA A 235 -12.34 7.74 -16.30
N GLU A 236 -11.59 6.64 -16.36
CA GLU A 236 -11.88 5.42 -15.57
C GLU A 236 -11.52 5.59 -14.08
N ALA A 237 -10.42 6.30 -13.80
CA ALA A 237 -9.95 6.51 -12.43
C ALA A 237 -10.89 7.43 -11.61
N ARG A 238 -11.51 8.41 -12.27
CA ARG A 238 -12.37 9.42 -11.64
C ARG A 238 -13.51 8.84 -10.82
N PRO A 239 -14.43 8.02 -11.36
CA PRO A 239 -15.55 7.47 -10.58
C PRO A 239 -15.09 6.60 -9.40
N LEU A 240 -13.96 5.88 -9.55
CA LEU A 240 -13.37 5.08 -8.47
C LEU A 240 -12.91 5.96 -7.31
N LEU A 241 -12.22 7.07 -7.61
CA LEU A 241 -11.74 8.02 -6.60
C LEU A 241 -12.88 8.83 -5.98
N CYS A 242 -13.89 9.23 -6.76
CA CYS A 242 -15.10 9.87 -6.23
C CYS A 242 -15.80 8.97 -5.21
N LYS A 243 -16.00 7.69 -5.56
CA LYS A 243 -16.57 6.70 -4.63
C LYS A 243 -15.69 6.53 -3.39
N LEU A 244 -14.37 6.44 -3.56
CA LEU A 244 -13.43 6.28 -2.45
C LEU A 244 -13.43 7.48 -1.50
N VAL A 245 -13.47 8.71 -2.02
CA VAL A 245 -13.55 9.93 -1.21
C VAL A 245 -14.89 10.03 -0.48
N ALA A 246 -15.98 9.57 -1.09
CA ALA A 246 -17.31 9.53 -0.45
C ALA A 246 -17.35 8.52 0.71
N LEU A 247 -16.76 7.34 0.54
CA LEU A 247 -16.70 6.30 1.58
C LEU A 247 -15.71 6.65 2.70
N HIS A 248 -14.57 7.26 2.35
CA HIS A 248 -13.45 7.51 3.25
C HIS A 248 -12.95 8.96 3.14
N PRO A 249 -13.74 9.93 3.60
CA PRO A 249 -13.41 11.35 3.52
C PRO A 249 -12.25 11.75 4.45
N GLU A 250 -11.60 10.88 5.18
CA GLU A 250 -10.40 11.18 5.97
C GLU A 250 -9.10 10.85 5.20
N ARG A 251 -9.22 10.06 4.12
CA ARG A 251 -8.08 9.59 3.33
C ARG A 251 -7.49 10.70 2.47
N ARG A 252 -6.19 10.94 2.69
CA ARG A 252 -5.44 12.05 2.11
C ARG A 252 -4.99 11.73 0.69
N ASP A 253 -4.54 10.50 0.50
CA ASP A 253 -4.14 9.91 -0.79
C ASP A 253 -5.28 9.95 -1.80
N SER A 254 -6.50 9.60 -1.39
CA SER A 254 -7.68 9.63 -2.26
C SER A 254 -7.99 11.03 -2.77
N ARG A 255 -7.92 12.05 -1.90
CA ARG A 255 -8.12 13.46 -2.30
C ARG A 255 -7.03 13.97 -3.22
N LEU A 256 -5.78 13.62 -2.93
CA LEU A 256 -4.64 14.00 -3.76
C LEU A 256 -4.80 13.42 -5.16
N ASN A 257 -5.09 12.12 -5.26
CA ASN A 257 -5.28 11.46 -6.54
C ASN A 257 -6.51 11.98 -7.27
N LEU A 258 -7.61 12.28 -6.57
CA LEU A 258 -8.80 12.87 -7.19
C LEU A 258 -8.49 14.25 -7.77
N ALA A 259 -7.82 15.13 -7.02
CA ALA A 259 -7.40 16.43 -7.53
C ALA A 259 -6.48 16.30 -8.77
N GLU A 260 -5.56 15.33 -8.77
CA GLU A 260 -4.70 15.05 -9.92
C GLU A 260 -5.51 14.53 -11.12
N VAL A 261 -6.47 13.63 -10.91
CA VAL A 261 -7.36 13.14 -11.97
C VAL A 261 -8.20 14.26 -12.55
N GLU A 262 -8.78 15.14 -11.72
CA GLU A 262 -9.56 16.29 -12.18
C GLU A 262 -8.71 17.28 -13.00
N LEU A 263 -7.39 17.34 -12.80
CA LEU A 263 -6.47 18.11 -13.64
C LEU A 263 -6.14 17.43 -14.96
N GLN A 264 -6.08 16.10 -14.99
CA GLN A 264 -5.62 15.33 -16.16
C GLN A 264 -6.76 14.75 -17.02
N CYS A 265 -8.02 14.80 -16.55
CA CYS A 265 -9.20 14.30 -17.27
C CYS A 265 -9.68 15.22 -18.41
N GLY A 266 -8.85 16.17 -18.85
CA GLY A 266 -9.14 17.07 -19.98
C GLY A 266 -10.40 17.91 -19.76
N ALA A 267 -11.29 17.91 -20.75
CA ALA A 267 -12.55 18.69 -20.70
C ALA A 267 -13.52 18.20 -19.60
N GLU A 268 -13.49 16.91 -19.25
CA GLU A 268 -14.38 16.31 -18.26
C GLU A 268 -13.96 16.60 -16.82
N GLY A 269 -12.69 16.96 -16.60
CA GLY A 269 -12.16 17.31 -15.29
C GLY A 269 -12.80 18.58 -14.74
N ASP A 270 -12.80 18.75 -13.42
CA ASP A 270 -13.29 19.91 -12.68
C ASP A 270 -12.17 20.54 -11.84
N PRO A 271 -11.46 21.56 -12.37
CA PRO A 271 -10.43 22.29 -11.64
C PRO A 271 -10.90 22.93 -10.34
N ALA A 272 -12.19 23.27 -10.21
CA ALA A 272 -12.74 23.84 -8.98
C ALA A 272 -12.89 22.76 -7.90
N LEU A 273 -13.33 21.55 -8.26
CA LEU A 273 -13.30 20.40 -7.36
C LEU A 273 -11.86 20.04 -6.97
N ALA A 274 -10.93 20.04 -7.93
CA ALA A 274 -9.52 19.81 -7.69
C ALA A 274 -8.96 20.80 -6.66
N ASP A 275 -9.24 22.10 -6.83
CA ASP A 275 -8.77 23.14 -5.91
C ASP A 275 -9.39 23.00 -4.52
N ARG A 276 -10.67 22.63 -4.39
CA ARG A 276 -11.28 22.35 -3.09
C ARG A 276 -10.53 21.25 -2.33
N HIS A 277 -10.19 20.15 -3.01
CA HIS A 277 -9.41 19.08 -2.40
C HIS A 277 -7.97 19.51 -2.07
N ALA A 278 -7.29 20.21 -2.97
CA ALA A 278 -5.93 20.70 -2.74
C ALA A 278 -5.86 21.75 -1.62
N ALA A 279 -6.84 22.65 -1.54
CA ALA A 279 -6.98 23.65 -0.48
C ALA A 279 -7.14 22.99 0.89
N TYR A 280 -8.00 21.98 1.00
CA TYR A 280 -8.14 21.18 2.23
C TYR A 280 -6.82 20.52 2.65
N LEU A 281 -6.07 19.94 1.70
CA LEU A 281 -4.77 19.32 1.98
C LEU A 281 -3.75 20.35 2.48
N VAL A 282 -3.69 21.53 1.88
CA VAL A 282 -2.79 22.62 2.32
C VAL A 282 -3.20 23.17 3.68
N GLN A 283 -4.50 23.34 3.95
CA GLN A 283 -4.99 23.82 5.25
C GLN A 283 -4.64 22.84 6.37
N THR A 284 -4.79 21.54 6.12
CA THR A 284 -4.55 20.50 7.12
C THR A 284 -3.06 20.17 7.30
N TRP A 285 -2.27 20.26 6.22
CA TRP A 285 -0.82 20.00 6.23
C TRP A 285 -0.04 21.14 5.56
N PRO A 286 0.04 22.32 6.20
CA PRO A 286 0.57 23.53 5.57
C PRO A 286 2.07 23.47 5.27
N ARG A 287 2.81 22.56 5.91
CA ARG A 287 4.26 22.36 5.72
C ARG A 287 4.59 21.28 4.67
N ASN A 288 3.61 20.77 3.93
CA ASN A 288 3.86 19.82 2.85
C ASN A 288 4.01 20.55 1.50
N PRO A 289 5.21 20.62 0.91
CA PRO A 289 5.41 21.32 -0.36
C PRO A 289 4.67 20.67 -1.53
N PHE A 290 4.44 19.35 -1.52
CA PHE A 290 3.72 18.68 -2.60
C PHE A 290 2.25 19.11 -2.66
N TYR A 291 1.59 19.34 -1.52
CA TYR A 291 0.22 19.84 -1.49
C TYR A 291 0.13 21.30 -1.94
N ARG A 292 1.13 22.12 -1.63
CA ARG A 292 1.20 23.50 -2.12
C ARG A 292 1.41 23.53 -3.63
N LEU A 293 2.28 22.69 -4.19
CA LEU A 293 2.47 22.57 -5.64
C LEU A 293 1.23 22.03 -6.36
N LEU A 294 0.55 21.03 -5.78
CA LEU A 294 -0.74 20.56 -6.29
C LEU A 294 -1.76 21.71 -6.35
N ARG A 295 -1.90 22.47 -5.25
CA ARG A 295 -2.81 23.62 -5.21
C ARG A 295 -2.44 24.72 -6.20
N SER A 296 -1.15 24.96 -6.41
CA SER A 296 -0.69 25.90 -7.46
C SER A 296 -1.19 25.46 -8.84
N ARG A 297 -1.09 24.16 -9.17
CA ARG A 297 -1.58 23.61 -10.44
C ARG A 297 -3.11 23.69 -10.56
N THR A 298 -3.85 23.44 -9.48
CA THR A 298 -5.33 23.58 -9.48
C THR A 298 -5.78 25.02 -9.67
N LEU A 299 -5.13 25.98 -9.01
CA LEU A 299 -5.39 27.40 -9.20
C LEU A 299 -5.11 27.83 -10.65
N ALA A 300 -3.99 27.40 -11.24
CA ALA A 300 -3.67 27.73 -12.62
C ALA A 300 -4.67 27.14 -13.63
N ALA A 301 -5.10 25.89 -13.42
CA ALA A 301 -6.11 25.25 -14.26
C ALA A 301 -7.49 25.92 -14.12
N LEU A 302 -7.86 26.32 -12.89
CA LEU A 302 -9.11 27.04 -12.64
C LEU A 302 -9.08 28.44 -13.26
N ALA A 303 -7.97 29.16 -13.14
CA ALA A 303 -7.74 30.45 -13.78
C ALA A 303 -7.88 30.35 -15.31
N GLN A 304 -7.26 29.33 -15.91
CA GLN A 304 -7.38 29.08 -17.35
C GLN A 304 -8.83 28.79 -17.78
N ARG A 305 -9.59 28.02 -16.99
CA ARG A 305 -10.98 27.67 -17.31
C ARG A 305 -11.93 28.86 -17.15
N THR A 306 -11.69 29.72 -16.17
CA THR A 306 -12.58 30.86 -15.84
C THR A 306 -12.16 32.16 -16.54
N GLY A 307 -10.94 32.23 -17.07
CA GLY A 307 -10.36 33.46 -17.60
C GLY A 307 -9.90 34.45 -16.52
N ASP A 308 -9.85 34.04 -15.24
CA ASP A 308 -9.43 34.89 -14.13
C ASP A 308 -7.90 35.09 -14.11
N ALA A 309 -7.45 36.27 -14.57
CA ALA A 309 -6.04 36.63 -14.57
C ALA A 309 -5.41 36.61 -13.16
N SER A 310 -6.16 37.01 -12.13
CA SER A 310 -5.67 37.03 -10.75
C SER A 310 -5.42 35.61 -10.19
N GLY A 311 -6.10 34.62 -10.76
CA GLY A 311 -5.90 33.21 -10.43
C GLY A 311 -4.50 32.72 -10.78
N PHE A 312 -3.87 33.23 -11.85
CA PHE A 312 -2.48 32.90 -12.19
C PHE A 312 -1.48 33.49 -11.19
N ASP A 313 -1.71 34.71 -10.70
CA ASP A 313 -0.87 35.30 -9.64
C ASP A 313 -0.95 34.48 -8.35
N ARG A 314 -2.15 34.06 -7.97
CA ARG A 314 -2.37 33.15 -6.83
C ARG A 314 -1.66 31.81 -7.03
N ALA A 315 -1.70 31.24 -8.23
CA ALA A 315 -1.01 30.00 -8.55
C ALA A 315 0.51 30.14 -8.40
N VAL A 316 1.10 31.22 -8.90
CA VAL A 316 2.54 31.51 -8.77
C VAL A 316 2.92 31.70 -7.31
N ALA A 317 2.19 32.54 -6.57
CA ALA A 317 2.42 32.77 -5.16
C ALA A 317 2.35 31.46 -4.35
N GLN A 318 1.35 30.61 -4.64
CA GLN A 318 1.17 29.32 -4.00
C GLN A 318 2.38 28.38 -4.26
N ALA A 319 2.91 28.34 -5.48
CA ALA A 319 4.12 27.57 -5.77
C ALA A 319 5.33 28.13 -5.01
N LEU A 320 5.60 29.43 -5.12
CA LEU A 320 6.78 30.08 -4.51
C LEU A 320 6.77 30.02 -2.98
N SER A 321 5.60 29.94 -2.35
CA SER A 321 5.49 29.75 -0.90
C SER A 321 6.17 28.45 -0.41
N CYS A 322 6.46 27.48 -1.28
CA CYS A 322 7.26 26.30 -0.91
C CYS A 322 8.68 26.65 -0.46
N LEU A 323 9.23 27.79 -0.92
CA LEU A 323 10.57 28.25 -0.57
C LEU A 323 10.67 28.68 0.90
N GLU A 324 9.55 28.96 1.56
CA GLU A 324 9.47 29.30 2.99
C GLU A 324 9.60 28.07 3.89
N ILE A 325 9.29 26.88 3.37
CA ILE A 325 9.13 25.65 4.17
C ILE A 325 10.09 24.53 3.79
N ALA A 326 10.76 24.62 2.65
CA ALA A 326 11.62 23.58 2.13
C ALA A 326 12.80 24.15 1.34
N THR A 327 13.89 23.38 1.27
CA THR A 327 15.04 23.70 0.40
C THR A 327 14.55 23.94 -1.03
N PRO A 328 15.01 25.01 -1.70
CA PRO A 328 14.62 25.32 -3.07
C PRO A 328 14.83 24.13 -4.01
N LYS A 329 13.79 23.80 -4.78
CA LYS A 329 13.84 22.77 -5.82
C LYS A 329 13.38 23.36 -7.14
N ALA A 330 13.99 22.94 -8.24
CA ALA A 330 13.63 23.37 -9.60
C ALA A 330 12.14 23.22 -9.90
N LEU A 331 11.51 22.18 -9.36
CA LEU A 331 10.07 21.92 -9.52
C LEU A 331 9.21 23.12 -9.10
N VAL A 332 9.60 23.86 -8.06
CA VAL A 332 8.87 25.05 -7.60
C VAL A 332 8.82 26.12 -8.70
N PHE A 333 9.97 26.45 -9.26
CA PHE A 333 10.09 27.45 -10.34
C PHE A 333 9.43 26.96 -11.62
N ARG A 334 9.55 25.66 -11.94
CA ARG A 334 8.87 25.05 -13.08
C ARG A 334 7.36 25.13 -12.97
N THR A 335 6.78 24.82 -11.80
CA THR A 335 5.34 24.92 -11.57
C THR A 335 4.84 26.36 -11.63
N ALA A 336 5.57 27.31 -11.04
CA ALA A 336 5.25 28.73 -11.14
C ALA A 336 5.32 29.22 -12.60
N ALA A 337 6.36 28.83 -13.35
CA ALA A 337 6.51 29.18 -14.75
C ALA A 337 5.40 28.57 -15.62
N THR A 338 4.95 27.34 -15.33
CA THR A 338 3.81 26.74 -16.02
C THR A 338 2.53 27.55 -15.85
N ALA A 339 2.27 28.13 -14.66
CA ALA A 339 1.12 29.01 -14.46
C ALA A 339 1.18 30.25 -15.38
N ARG A 340 2.36 30.89 -15.50
CA ARG A 340 2.56 32.02 -16.43
C ARG A 340 2.48 31.62 -17.89
N MET A 341 2.97 30.44 -18.26
CA MET A 341 2.82 29.89 -19.61
C MET A 341 1.36 29.68 -19.98
N LEU A 342 0.52 29.19 -19.05
CA LEU A 342 -0.92 29.00 -19.27
C LEU A 342 -1.66 30.34 -19.42
N GLN A 343 -1.17 31.38 -18.75
CA GLN A 343 -1.64 32.76 -18.92
C GLN A 343 -1.24 33.36 -20.29
N GLY A 344 -0.22 32.81 -20.94
CA GLY A 344 0.40 33.36 -22.16
C GLY A 344 1.54 34.35 -21.89
N ASP A 345 1.88 34.59 -20.63
CA ASP A 345 2.99 35.47 -20.23
C ASP A 345 4.32 34.69 -20.23
N PHE A 346 4.87 34.50 -21.42
CA PHE A 346 6.14 33.81 -21.61
C PHE A 346 7.34 34.60 -21.06
N ALA A 347 7.24 35.92 -20.92
CA ALA A 347 8.31 36.74 -20.35
C ALA A 347 8.45 36.47 -18.85
N ALA A 348 7.36 36.56 -18.08
CA ALA A 348 7.38 36.24 -16.66
C ALA A 348 7.70 34.76 -16.40
N ALA A 349 7.25 33.86 -17.28
CA ALA A 349 7.64 32.45 -17.21
C ALA A 349 9.15 32.25 -17.33
N LEU A 350 9.81 33.00 -18.23
CA LEU A 350 11.26 32.93 -18.43
C LEU A 350 12.02 33.43 -17.19
N GLU A 351 11.60 34.55 -16.61
CA GLU A 351 12.21 35.12 -15.41
C GLU A 351 12.20 34.13 -14.22
N LEU A 352 11.08 33.45 -14.02
CA LEU A 352 10.93 32.41 -12.98
C LEU A 352 11.90 31.25 -13.19
N LEU A 353 12.06 30.79 -14.44
CA LEU A 353 13.00 29.71 -14.77
C LEU A 353 14.45 30.17 -14.61
N GLU A 354 14.77 31.40 -15.00
CA GLU A 354 16.11 31.98 -14.83
C GLU A 354 16.49 32.17 -13.37
N GLU A 355 15.53 32.53 -12.51
CA GLU A 355 15.74 32.55 -11.06
C GLU A 355 16.11 31.15 -10.53
N GLY A 356 15.43 30.10 -11.00
CA GLY A 356 15.80 28.72 -10.69
C GLY A 356 17.23 28.39 -11.13
N VAL A 357 17.65 28.84 -12.32
CA VAL A 357 19.03 28.66 -12.81
C VAL A 357 20.04 29.42 -11.95
N ARG A 358 19.77 30.68 -11.58
CA ARG A 358 20.64 31.50 -10.71
C ARG A 358 20.87 30.85 -9.36
N ARG A 359 19.88 30.13 -8.83
CA ARG A 359 19.97 29.35 -7.59
C ARG A 359 20.68 27.99 -7.75
N GLY A 360 21.28 27.72 -8.90
CA GLY A 360 21.98 26.45 -9.16
C GLY A 360 21.07 25.26 -9.45
N LEU A 361 19.77 25.48 -9.69
CA LEU A 361 18.78 24.42 -9.92
C LEU A 361 18.58 24.09 -11.41
N GLY A 362 19.49 24.55 -12.27
CA GLY A 362 19.41 24.45 -13.73
C GLY A 362 19.74 23.06 -14.30
N HIS A 363 19.12 22.00 -13.76
CA HIS A 363 19.21 20.64 -14.31
C HIS A 363 18.37 20.49 -15.60
N ALA A 364 18.52 19.35 -16.28
CA ALA A 364 18.02 19.12 -17.63
C ALA A 364 16.54 19.49 -17.84
N ASP A 365 15.61 19.02 -17.01
CA ASP A 365 14.18 19.35 -17.17
C ASP A 365 13.86 20.85 -17.07
N LEU A 366 14.53 21.58 -16.18
CA LEU A 366 14.34 23.03 -16.07
C LEU A 366 14.84 23.72 -17.34
N GLN A 367 15.97 23.27 -17.90
CA GLN A 367 16.50 23.80 -19.16
C GLN A 367 15.61 23.45 -20.35
N VAL A 368 15.01 22.26 -20.38
CA VAL A 368 14.02 21.88 -21.40
C VAL A 368 12.84 22.84 -21.37
N GLN A 369 12.24 23.07 -20.20
CA GLN A 369 11.12 24.00 -20.07
C GLN A 369 11.53 25.44 -20.42
N ARG A 370 12.73 25.86 -20.01
CA ARG A 370 13.29 27.18 -20.37
C ARG A 370 13.48 27.34 -21.88
N SER A 371 13.94 26.30 -22.56
CA SER A 371 14.10 26.31 -24.02
C SER A 371 12.75 26.41 -24.75
N GLU A 372 11.69 25.78 -24.23
CA GLU A 372 10.34 25.90 -24.79
C GLU A 372 9.83 27.34 -24.65
N VAL A 373 9.99 27.97 -23.47
CA VAL A 373 9.62 29.37 -23.27
C VAL A 373 10.40 30.31 -24.20
N LEU A 374 11.72 30.11 -24.35
CA LEU A 374 12.54 30.88 -25.28
C LEU A 374 12.07 30.74 -26.73
N ARG A 375 11.65 29.54 -27.16
CA ARG A 375 11.08 29.34 -28.50
C ARG A 375 9.78 30.12 -28.70
N ARG A 376 8.88 30.11 -27.71
CA ARG A 376 7.61 30.87 -27.78
C ARG A 376 7.83 32.37 -27.87
N LEU A 377 8.94 32.87 -27.31
CA LEU A 377 9.41 34.25 -27.44
C LEU A 377 10.18 34.54 -28.74
N GLY A 378 10.30 33.58 -29.67
CA GLY A 378 11.06 33.75 -30.91
C GLY A 378 12.59 33.66 -30.74
N ARG A 379 13.10 33.42 -29.53
CA ARG A 379 14.53 33.35 -29.19
C ARG A 379 15.12 31.96 -29.45
N VAL A 380 14.95 31.46 -30.68
CA VAL A 380 15.26 30.06 -31.05
C VAL A 380 16.75 29.73 -30.92
N ALA A 381 17.64 30.66 -31.28
CA ALA A 381 19.08 30.47 -31.16
C ALA A 381 19.52 30.26 -29.69
N GLU A 382 18.93 31.03 -28.77
CA GLU A 382 19.18 30.90 -27.35
C GLU A 382 18.61 29.59 -26.79
N ALA A 383 17.38 29.22 -27.19
CA ALA A 383 16.78 27.94 -26.83
C ALA A 383 17.70 26.77 -27.20
N ARG A 384 18.27 26.79 -28.41
CA ARG A 384 19.23 25.77 -28.88
C ARG A 384 20.50 25.74 -28.04
N ASN A 385 21.10 26.90 -27.78
CA ASN A 385 22.33 27.00 -26.99
C ASN A 385 22.15 26.46 -25.56
N VAL A 386 20.99 26.74 -24.95
CA VAL A 386 20.65 26.23 -23.62
C VAL A 386 20.57 24.71 -23.60
N LEU A 387 19.91 24.11 -24.59
CA LEU A 387 19.81 22.65 -24.71
C LEU A 387 21.15 21.99 -25.04
N LEU A 388 22.00 22.60 -25.85
CA LEU A 388 23.35 22.09 -26.14
C LEU A 388 24.20 22.05 -24.86
N ARG A 389 24.13 23.09 -24.02
CA ARG A 389 24.80 23.10 -22.70
C ARG A 389 24.22 22.04 -21.75
N ALA A 390 22.90 21.85 -21.76
CA ALA A 390 22.25 20.81 -20.97
C ALA A 390 22.71 19.40 -21.41
N ARG A 391 22.75 19.14 -22.72
CA ARG A 391 23.24 17.88 -23.30
C ARG A 391 24.70 17.61 -22.96
N ALA A 392 25.55 18.64 -22.90
CA ALA A 392 26.95 18.45 -22.52
C ALA A 392 27.11 17.94 -21.08
N ARG A 393 26.16 18.27 -20.19
CA ARG A 393 26.15 17.79 -18.79
C ARG A 393 25.45 16.45 -18.63
N ASP A 394 24.40 16.22 -19.41
CA ASP A 394 23.63 14.97 -19.41
C ASP A 394 23.32 14.54 -20.86
N PRO A 395 24.23 13.78 -21.51
CA PRO A 395 24.14 13.45 -22.93
C PRO A 395 22.94 12.59 -23.32
N PHE A 396 22.41 11.81 -22.38
CA PHE A 396 21.36 10.82 -22.63
C PHE A 396 19.99 11.26 -22.13
N HIS A 397 19.85 12.50 -21.65
CA HIS A 397 18.57 13.01 -21.18
C HIS A 397 17.54 13.08 -22.32
N GLY A 398 16.57 12.17 -22.31
CA GLY A 398 15.57 12.05 -23.39
C GLY A 398 14.83 13.35 -23.72
N GLY A 399 14.45 14.13 -22.69
CA GLY A 399 13.77 15.41 -22.90
C GLY A 399 14.64 16.48 -23.61
N VAL A 400 15.95 16.48 -23.38
CA VAL A 400 16.88 17.43 -24.02
C VAL A 400 17.09 17.04 -25.48
N LEU A 401 17.28 15.75 -25.75
CA LEU A 401 17.42 15.21 -27.10
C LEU A 401 16.16 15.45 -27.94
N ALA A 402 14.99 15.19 -27.37
CA ALA A 402 13.70 15.44 -28.04
C ALA A 402 13.49 16.93 -28.36
N ALA A 403 13.82 17.82 -27.43
CA ALA A 403 13.71 19.26 -27.64
C ALA A 403 14.68 19.79 -28.70
N LEU A 404 15.93 19.29 -28.74
CA LEU A 404 16.89 19.63 -29.79
C LEU A 404 16.40 19.17 -31.17
N ALA A 405 15.96 17.92 -31.28
CA ALA A 405 15.43 17.37 -32.52
C ALA A 405 14.18 18.12 -33.00
N ALA A 406 13.36 18.65 -32.09
CA ALA A 406 12.20 19.48 -32.45
C ALA A 406 12.62 20.85 -33.02
N ILE A 407 13.68 21.47 -32.50
CA ILE A 407 14.23 22.72 -33.04
C ILE A 407 14.83 22.48 -34.44
N GLU A 408 15.57 21.39 -34.61
CA GLU A 408 16.24 21.08 -35.89
C GLU A 408 15.24 20.77 -37.00
N ARG A 409 14.15 20.06 -36.70
CA ARG A 409 13.07 19.81 -37.67
C ARG A 409 12.28 21.06 -38.07
N ALA A 410 12.23 22.07 -37.19
CA ALA A 410 11.52 23.33 -37.46
C ALA A 410 12.40 24.36 -38.21
N ALA A 411 13.70 24.10 -38.35
CA ALA A 411 14.58 24.93 -39.15
C ALA A 411 14.30 24.71 -40.66
N PRO A 412 14.30 25.77 -41.48
CA PRO A 412 14.18 25.59 -42.93
C PRO A 412 15.30 24.70 -43.45
N PRO A 413 15.04 23.85 -44.47
CA PRO A 413 16.09 23.04 -45.09
C PRO A 413 17.20 23.97 -45.59
N ARG A 414 18.44 23.59 -45.29
CA ARG A 414 19.64 24.33 -45.68
C ARG A 414 19.91 24.26 -47.18
#